data_AF-A0A2K6MFU8-F1
#
_entry.id   AF-A0A2K6MFU8-F1
#
_cell.length_a   1.000
_cell.length_b   1.000
_cell.length_c   1.000
_cell.angle_alpha   90.00
_cell.angle_beta   90.00
_cell.angle_gamma   90.00
#
_symmetry.space_group_name_H-M   'P 1'
#
loop_
_entity.id
_entity.type
_entity.pdbx_description
1 polymer ?
#
loop_
_entity_poly.entity_id
_entity_poly.type
_entity_poly.pdbx_seq_one_letter_code
_entity_poly.pdbx_strand_id
1 'polypeptide(L)'
;MASRSAGTLLTEFNAAYVPPGLMPGYQGHVPTVAFSFGAPYGTTTLKYFQDHRNTAMEKSHTPFSQGGHFPTIFSTNPNLLLMERASSRDRWLHKPSYTRFNLDSHRSTELMNFYQTVQQHRKHYQDKTGGVPRVSYFVLPWREPEHYPLPTVLPPLCPKKKWHLLRLAPESLKTYQTFPSGKRVSPRERKRRDCYFEFRA
;
A
#
# COMPACT_ATOMS: atom_id res chain seq x y z
N MET A 1 78.02 -8.71 -11.65
CA MET A 1 79.22 -7.87 -11.77
C MET A 1 79.18 -7.16 -13.11
N ALA A 2 79.07 -5.83 -13.12
CA ALA A 2 79.04 -5.05 -14.36
C ALA A 2 80.39 -4.33 -14.56
N SER A 3 81.00 -4.60 -15.71
CA SER A 3 82.26 -4.02 -16.19
C SER A 3 82.14 -2.50 -16.33
N ARG A 4 83.15 -1.75 -15.84
CA ARG A 4 83.24 -0.29 -15.96
C ARG A 4 84.31 0.06 -17.00
N SER A 5 83.91 0.71 -18.08
CA SER A 5 84.82 1.22 -19.12
C SER A 5 85.52 2.50 -18.65
N ALA A 6 86.80 2.62 -19.00
CA ALA A 6 87.65 3.76 -18.69
C ALA A 6 87.13 5.02 -19.41
N GLY A 7 86.66 6.01 -18.65
CA GLY A 7 86.19 7.29 -19.20
C GLY A 7 85.01 7.93 -18.45
N THR A 8 84.41 7.25 -17.46
CA THR A 8 83.34 7.88 -16.66
C THR A 8 83.95 8.92 -15.70
N LEU A 9 83.81 10.20 -16.02
CA LEU A 9 84.08 11.31 -15.10
C LEU A 9 83.24 11.11 -13.84
N LEU A 10 83.88 10.74 -12.73
CA LEU A 10 83.26 10.75 -11.40
C LEU A 10 83.14 12.21 -10.97
N THR A 11 81.98 12.81 -11.22
CA THR A 11 81.67 14.12 -10.65
C THR A 11 81.34 13.92 -9.16
N GLU A 12 82.15 14.47 -8.27
CA GLU A 12 81.96 14.45 -6.81
C GLU A 12 80.76 15.29 -6.34
N PHE A 13 79.95 15.81 -7.26
CA PHE A 13 78.71 16.51 -6.93
C PHE A 13 77.66 15.50 -6.45
N ASN A 14 77.76 15.14 -5.17
CA ASN A 14 76.62 14.64 -4.42
C ASN A 14 75.55 15.76 -4.48
N ALA A 15 74.43 15.51 -5.17
CA ALA A 15 73.37 16.51 -5.32
C ALA A 15 72.79 16.83 -3.94
N ALA A 16 73.35 17.84 -3.26
CA ALA A 16 73.03 18.19 -1.87
C ALA A 16 71.59 18.71 -1.70
N TYR A 17 70.89 19.01 -2.80
CA TYR A 17 69.51 19.43 -2.78
C TYR A 17 68.76 18.79 -3.95
N VAL A 18 67.92 17.79 -3.65
CA VAL A 18 66.90 17.30 -4.57
C VAL A 18 65.66 18.17 -4.33
N PRO A 19 65.18 18.93 -5.33
CA PRO A 19 63.98 19.73 -5.13
C PRO A 19 62.80 18.80 -4.78
N PRO A 20 61.86 19.23 -3.92
CA PRO A 20 60.79 18.35 -3.43
C PRO A 20 59.95 17.69 -4.54
N GLY A 21 59.82 18.32 -5.72
CA GLY A 21 59.13 17.74 -6.87
C GLY A 21 59.85 16.56 -7.56
N LEU A 22 61.13 16.35 -7.26
CA LEU A 22 61.95 15.24 -7.77
C LEU A 22 62.25 14.18 -6.69
N MET A 23 61.80 14.39 -5.45
CA MET A 23 61.98 13.43 -4.36
C MET A 23 60.98 12.28 -4.48
N PRO A 24 61.43 11.02 -4.64
CA PRO A 24 60.54 9.86 -4.67
C PRO A 24 59.76 9.76 -3.35
N GLY A 25 58.43 9.68 -3.42
CA GLY A 25 57.56 9.53 -2.25
C GLY A 25 57.26 10.82 -1.47
N TYR A 26 57.74 11.99 -1.92
CA TYR A 26 57.35 13.26 -1.30
C TYR A 26 55.89 13.60 -1.66
N GLN A 27 55.03 13.68 -0.63
CA GLN A 27 53.59 13.99 -0.76
C GLN A 27 53.24 15.40 -0.24
N GLY A 28 54.25 16.18 0.14
CA GLY A 28 54.09 17.52 0.71
C GLY A 28 53.89 18.61 -0.35
N HIS A 29 53.81 19.86 0.10
CA HIS A 29 53.72 21.01 -0.78
C HIS A 29 55.01 21.19 -1.59
N VAL A 30 54.88 21.40 -2.90
CA VAL A 30 55.97 21.77 -3.80
C VAL A 30 55.75 23.23 -4.21
N PRO A 31 56.66 24.15 -3.82
CA PRO A 31 56.58 25.54 -4.24
C PRO A 31 56.51 25.63 -5.77
N THR A 32 55.79 26.63 -6.30
CA THR A 32 55.55 26.90 -7.73
C THR A 32 54.51 26.04 -8.44
N VAL A 33 54.11 24.88 -7.91
CA VAL A 33 53.05 24.04 -8.52
C VAL A 33 51.69 24.75 -8.53
N ALA A 34 51.42 25.63 -7.56
CA ALA A 34 50.19 26.43 -7.55
C ALA A 34 50.13 27.48 -8.68
N PHE A 35 51.30 27.88 -9.22
CA PHE A 35 51.44 28.89 -10.26
C PHE A 35 51.72 28.29 -11.64
N SER A 36 51.67 26.96 -11.78
CA SER A 36 51.80 26.30 -13.07
C SER A 36 50.63 26.67 -13.99
N PHE A 37 50.92 26.99 -15.24
CA PHE A 37 49.89 27.29 -16.24
C PHE A 37 49.37 26.00 -16.90
N GLY A 38 48.14 26.03 -17.40
CA GLY A 38 47.52 24.93 -18.16
C GLY A 38 46.36 24.22 -17.45
N ALA A 39 46.32 24.21 -16.12
CA ALA A 39 45.17 23.77 -15.33
C ALA A 39 45.21 24.44 -13.95
N PRO A 40 44.05 24.77 -13.34
CA PRO A 40 44.03 25.36 -12.01
C PRO A 40 44.56 24.37 -10.97
N TYR A 41 45.16 24.89 -9.89
CA TYR A 41 45.76 24.11 -8.81
C TYR A 41 44.80 23.04 -8.22
N GLY A 42 43.51 23.36 -8.12
CA GLY A 42 42.50 22.40 -7.66
C GLY A 42 42.36 21.18 -8.59
N THR A 43 42.41 21.37 -9.91
CA THR A 43 42.30 20.28 -10.88
C THR A 43 43.56 19.40 -10.88
N THR A 44 44.75 20.02 -10.82
CA THR A 44 46.02 19.26 -10.81
C THR A 44 46.18 18.45 -9.53
N THR A 45 45.87 19.03 -8.37
CA THR A 45 45.91 18.31 -7.09
C THR A 45 44.86 17.21 -7.01
N LEU A 46 43.63 17.46 -7.45
CA LEU A 46 42.57 16.44 -7.50
C LEU A 46 42.99 15.26 -8.38
N LYS A 47 43.55 15.53 -9.57
CA LYS A 47 44.07 14.50 -10.46
C LYS A 47 45.21 13.71 -9.81
N TYR A 48 46.18 14.39 -9.20
CA TYR A 48 47.28 13.73 -8.48
C TYR A 48 46.77 12.75 -7.42
N PHE A 49 45.79 13.16 -6.59
CA PHE A 49 45.22 12.28 -5.58
C PHE A 49 44.42 11.12 -6.19
N GLN A 50 43.76 11.32 -7.32
CA GLN A 50 43.09 10.23 -8.05
C GLN A 50 44.11 9.24 -8.61
N ASP A 51 45.14 9.72 -9.29
CA ASP A 51 46.22 8.90 -9.86
C ASP A 51 46.97 8.12 -8.76
N HIS A 52 47.24 8.75 -7.62
CA HIS A 52 47.82 8.07 -6.46
C HIS A 52 46.92 6.95 -5.92
N ARG A 53 45.61 7.19 -5.81
CA ARG A 53 44.65 6.15 -5.39
C ARG A 53 44.56 5.01 -6.41
N ASN A 54 44.52 5.34 -7.71
CA ASN A 54 44.47 4.35 -8.79
C ASN A 54 45.72 3.47 -8.78
N THR A 55 46.92 4.08 -8.69
CA THR A 55 48.17 3.32 -8.63
C THR A 55 48.27 2.44 -7.37
N ALA A 56 47.71 2.86 -6.23
CA ALA A 56 47.62 2.03 -5.04
C ALA A 56 46.65 0.85 -5.22
N MET A 57 45.49 1.08 -5.84
CA MET A 57 44.51 0.04 -6.16
C MET A 57 45.08 -0.97 -7.17
N GLU A 58 45.76 -0.53 -8.23
CA GLU A 58 46.36 -1.43 -9.22
C GLU A 58 47.44 -2.34 -8.62
N LYS A 59 48.23 -1.82 -7.65
CA LYS A 59 49.24 -2.59 -6.92
C LYS A 59 48.63 -3.62 -5.95
N SER A 60 47.35 -3.47 -5.58
CA SER A 60 46.62 -4.41 -4.72
C SER A 60 46.21 -5.71 -5.42
N HIS A 61 46.49 -5.86 -6.72
CA HIS A 61 46.24 -7.10 -7.47
C HIS A 61 47.38 -8.14 -7.36
N THR A 62 48.47 -7.82 -6.64
CA THR A 62 49.59 -8.74 -6.51
C THR A 62 49.31 -9.79 -5.42
N PRO A 63 49.71 -11.06 -5.63
CA PRO A 63 49.49 -12.15 -4.65
C PRO A 63 50.19 -11.94 -3.30
N PHE A 64 51.06 -10.92 -3.19
CA PHE A 64 51.76 -10.53 -1.97
C PHE A 64 51.13 -9.32 -1.27
N SER A 65 50.09 -8.72 -1.84
CA SER A 65 49.39 -7.59 -1.22
C SER A 65 48.24 -8.08 -0.33
N GLN A 66 48.17 -7.57 0.90
CA GLN A 66 47.12 -7.92 1.88
C GLN A 66 45.77 -7.23 1.60
N GLY A 67 45.68 -6.46 0.51
CA GLY A 67 44.49 -5.67 0.15
C GLY A 67 43.52 -6.48 -0.70
N GLY A 68 42.27 -6.61 -0.25
CA GLY A 68 41.18 -7.20 -1.05
C GLY A 68 40.50 -6.21 -1.98
N HIS A 69 39.58 -6.71 -2.81
CA HIS A 69 38.72 -5.89 -3.65
C HIS A 69 37.54 -5.31 -2.85
N PHE A 70 37.64 -4.03 -2.49
CA PHE A 70 36.53 -3.30 -1.89
C PHE A 70 35.78 -2.52 -2.98
N PRO A 71 34.45 -2.60 -3.01
CA PRO A 71 33.65 -1.76 -3.91
C PRO A 71 33.89 -0.28 -3.56
N THR A 72 34.20 0.53 -4.57
CA THR A 72 34.50 1.96 -4.39
C THR A 72 34.20 2.73 -5.67
N ILE A 73 33.65 3.93 -5.53
CA ILE A 73 33.34 4.85 -6.64
C ILE A 73 34.59 5.39 -7.35
N PHE A 74 35.77 5.20 -6.76
CA PHE A 74 37.04 5.68 -7.28
C PHE A 74 37.80 4.63 -8.08
N SER A 75 37.26 3.41 -8.24
CA SER A 75 37.91 2.38 -9.05
C SER A 75 37.65 2.60 -10.53
N THR A 76 38.66 2.32 -11.36
CA THR A 76 38.55 2.22 -12.83
C THR A 76 37.91 0.91 -13.28
N ASN A 77 37.80 -0.08 -12.39
CA ASN A 77 37.20 -1.38 -12.71
C ASN A 77 35.66 -1.27 -12.73
N PRO A 78 35.00 -1.54 -13.88
CA PRO A 78 33.55 -1.43 -13.99
C PRO A 78 32.81 -2.37 -13.04
N ASN A 79 33.37 -3.53 -12.72
CA ASN A 79 32.73 -4.49 -11.81
C ASN A 79 32.66 -3.94 -10.38
N LEU A 80 33.74 -3.32 -9.88
CA LEU A 80 33.76 -2.72 -8.53
C LEU A 80 32.84 -1.50 -8.43
N LEU A 81 32.74 -0.70 -9.50
CA LEU A 81 31.78 0.39 -9.59
C LEU A 81 30.32 -0.11 -9.58
N LEU A 82 30.03 -1.18 -10.31
CA LEU A 82 28.71 -1.79 -10.32
C LEU A 82 28.35 -2.39 -8.96
N MET A 83 29.30 -3.04 -8.28
CA MET A 83 29.09 -3.57 -6.93
C MET A 83 28.84 -2.46 -5.91
N GLU A 84 29.59 -1.36 -5.95
CA GLU A 84 29.35 -0.20 -5.06
C GLU A 84 28.00 0.46 -5.34
N ARG A 85 27.63 0.59 -6.62
CA ARG A 85 26.34 1.14 -7.02
C ARG A 85 25.17 0.24 -6.61
N ALA A 86 25.31 -1.07 -6.77
CA ALA A 86 24.33 -2.05 -6.31
C ALA A 86 24.19 -1.97 -4.79
N SER A 87 25.30 -2.07 -4.05
CA SER A 87 25.29 -2.00 -2.58
C SER A 87 24.66 -0.71 -2.04
N SER A 88 25.02 0.44 -2.62
CA SER A 88 24.47 1.73 -2.20
C SER A 88 22.99 1.87 -2.53
N ARG A 89 22.54 1.45 -3.72
CA ARG A 89 21.12 1.50 -4.13
C ARG A 89 20.27 0.49 -3.38
N ASP A 90 20.72 -0.75 -3.26
CA ASP A 90 20.03 -1.82 -2.54
C ASP A 90 19.82 -1.43 -1.07
N ARG A 91 20.81 -0.77 -0.45
CA ARG A 91 20.67 -0.20 0.89
C ARG A 91 19.52 0.83 0.99
N TRP A 92 19.31 1.63 -0.05
CA TRP A 92 18.21 2.62 -0.07
C TRP A 92 16.86 1.98 -0.40
N LEU A 93 16.83 0.99 -1.31
CA LEU A 93 15.62 0.24 -1.66
C LEU A 93 15.12 -0.61 -0.50
N HIS A 94 16.04 -1.22 0.24
CA HIS A 94 15.75 -2.05 1.41
C HIS A 94 15.86 -1.28 2.72
N LYS A 95 15.84 0.06 2.69
CA LYS A 95 15.87 0.86 3.91
C LYS A 95 14.62 0.56 4.74
N PRO A 96 14.75 -0.02 5.95
CA PRO A 96 13.58 -0.27 6.79
C PRO A 96 12.90 1.04 7.17
N SER A 97 11.58 1.10 6.98
CA SER A 97 10.74 2.20 7.44
C SER A 97 10.34 1.94 8.88
N TYR A 98 10.98 2.62 9.82
CA TYR A 98 10.62 2.52 11.24
C TYR A 98 9.48 3.50 11.56
N THR A 99 8.38 2.98 12.09
CA THR A 99 7.28 3.78 12.62
C THR A 99 7.18 3.59 14.13
N ARG A 100 6.60 4.57 14.84
CA ARG A 100 6.40 4.49 16.31
C ARG A 100 5.23 3.59 16.73
N PHE A 101 4.50 3.04 15.75
CA PHE A 101 3.33 2.21 15.99
C PHE A 101 3.70 0.75 15.79
N ASN A 102 3.03 -0.15 16.53
CA ASN A 102 3.12 -1.60 16.32
C ASN A 102 2.34 -2.04 15.06
N LEU A 103 2.43 -1.27 13.98
CA LEU A 103 1.76 -1.52 12.72
C LEU A 103 2.79 -1.43 11.59
N ASP A 104 2.96 -2.54 10.90
CA ASP A 104 3.77 -2.60 9.69
C ASP A 104 3.00 -1.94 8.53
N SER A 105 3.51 -0.79 8.09
CA SER A 105 2.93 -0.02 6.98
C SER A 105 3.04 -0.76 5.64
N HIS A 106 4.07 -1.57 5.45
CA HIS A 106 4.24 -2.35 4.22
C HIS A 106 3.18 -3.46 4.17
N ARG A 107 3.08 -4.24 5.24
CA ARG A 107 2.08 -5.30 5.36
C ARG A 107 0.64 -4.79 5.23
N SER A 108 0.33 -3.63 5.80
CA SER A 108 -1.03 -3.06 5.73
C SER A 108 -1.41 -2.64 4.31
N THR A 109 -0.47 -2.06 3.56
CA THR A 109 -0.68 -1.68 2.15
C THR A 109 -0.82 -2.90 1.26
N GLU A 110 -0.02 -3.95 1.46
CA GLU A 110 -0.19 -5.24 0.78
C GLU A 110 -1.58 -5.84 1.00
N LEU A 111 -2.05 -5.88 2.26
CA LEU A 111 -3.37 -6.42 2.61
C LEU A 111 -4.50 -5.62 1.95
N MET A 112 -4.37 -4.29 1.94
CA MET A 112 -5.33 -3.42 1.27
C MET A 112 -5.38 -3.70 -0.23
N ASN A 113 -4.22 -3.80 -0.88
CA ASN A 113 -4.11 -4.10 -2.31
C ASN A 113 -4.67 -5.49 -2.63
N PHE A 114 -4.33 -6.50 -1.84
CA PHE A 114 -4.89 -7.85 -1.96
C PHE A 114 -6.41 -7.86 -1.81
N TYR A 115 -6.95 -7.13 -0.84
CA TYR A 115 -8.39 -7.01 -0.68
C TYR A 115 -9.03 -6.36 -1.91
N GLN A 116 -8.42 -5.31 -2.46
CA GLN A 116 -8.91 -4.67 -3.69
C GLN A 116 -8.93 -5.64 -4.88
N THR A 117 -7.88 -6.42 -5.10
CA THR A 117 -7.83 -7.40 -6.20
C THR A 117 -8.87 -8.50 -6.03
N VAL A 118 -9.07 -9.00 -4.81
CA VAL A 118 -10.15 -9.97 -4.51
C VAL A 118 -11.53 -9.39 -4.82
N GLN A 119 -11.77 -8.11 -4.48
CA GLN A 119 -13.05 -7.46 -4.80
C GLN A 119 -13.23 -7.26 -6.30
N GLN A 120 -12.17 -6.90 -7.03
CA GLN A 120 -12.22 -6.82 -8.50
C GLN A 120 -12.52 -8.19 -9.11
N HIS A 121 -11.92 -9.26 -8.60
CA HIS A 121 -12.21 -10.61 -9.03
C HIS A 121 -13.66 -11.00 -8.74
N ARG A 122 -14.21 -10.63 -7.58
CA ARG A 122 -15.64 -10.85 -7.27
C ARG A 122 -16.59 -10.17 -8.26
N LYS A 123 -16.23 -8.98 -8.75
CA LYS A 123 -17.01 -8.28 -9.78
C LYS A 123 -17.04 -9.03 -11.12
N HIS A 124 -16.02 -9.84 -11.44
CA HIS A 124 -16.01 -10.63 -12.67
C HIS A 124 -17.05 -11.75 -12.68
N TYR A 125 -17.52 -12.20 -11.52
CA TYR A 125 -18.61 -13.18 -11.42
C TYR A 125 -20.01 -12.56 -11.57
N GLN A 126 -20.10 -11.23 -11.71
CA GLN A 126 -21.38 -10.56 -11.90
C GLN A 126 -21.78 -10.66 -13.37
N ASP A 127 -23.05 -11.00 -13.60
CA ASP A 127 -23.65 -10.98 -14.93
C ASP A 127 -23.85 -9.52 -15.40
N LYS A 128 -24.29 -9.33 -16.66
CA LYS A 128 -24.60 -8.00 -17.23
C LYS A 128 -25.61 -7.19 -16.40
N THR A 129 -26.40 -7.86 -15.56
CA THR A 129 -27.39 -7.28 -14.65
C THR A 129 -26.79 -6.84 -13.30
N GLY A 130 -25.50 -7.10 -13.05
CA GLY A 130 -24.81 -6.80 -11.79
C GLY A 130 -25.06 -7.80 -10.66
N GLY A 131 -25.87 -8.83 -10.89
CA GLY A 131 -26.13 -9.92 -9.94
C GLY A 131 -25.20 -11.11 -10.16
N VAL A 132 -25.08 -11.98 -9.14
CA VAL A 132 -24.36 -13.26 -9.24
C VAL A 132 -25.40 -14.38 -9.41
N PRO A 133 -25.22 -15.31 -10.37
CA PRO A 133 -26.16 -16.41 -10.57
C PRO A 133 -26.22 -17.29 -9.32
N ARG A 134 -27.45 -17.65 -8.91
CA ARG A 134 -27.67 -18.48 -7.73
C ARG A 134 -27.21 -19.91 -8.00
N VAL A 135 -26.29 -20.42 -7.18
CA VAL A 135 -25.84 -21.81 -7.23
C VAL A 135 -26.84 -22.70 -6.49
N SER A 136 -27.26 -23.79 -7.12
CA SER A 136 -28.30 -24.71 -6.59
C SER A 136 -27.86 -25.48 -5.34
N TYR A 137 -26.56 -25.71 -5.15
CA TYR A 137 -26.03 -26.59 -4.11
C TYR A 137 -25.66 -25.88 -2.79
N PHE A 138 -25.43 -24.56 -2.82
CA PHE A 138 -25.07 -23.77 -1.64
C PHE A 138 -26.22 -22.84 -1.23
N VAL A 139 -27.42 -23.39 -1.14
CA VAL A 139 -28.58 -22.65 -0.65
C VAL A 139 -28.54 -22.71 0.87
N LEU A 140 -28.27 -21.57 1.51
CA LEU A 140 -28.49 -21.42 2.93
C LEU A 140 -29.98 -21.74 3.23
N PRO A 141 -30.27 -22.60 4.22
CA PRO A 141 -31.65 -22.83 4.63
C PRO A 141 -32.27 -21.48 5.01
N TRP A 142 -33.48 -21.25 4.53
CA TRP A 142 -34.18 -19.99 4.77
C TRP A 142 -34.41 -19.79 6.27
N ARG A 143 -34.45 -18.52 6.69
CA ARG A 143 -34.78 -18.20 8.08
C ARG A 143 -36.24 -18.59 8.33
N GLU A 144 -36.53 -19.24 9.45
CA GLU A 144 -37.89 -19.65 9.85
C GLU A 144 -38.98 -18.59 9.60
N PRO A 145 -38.83 -17.30 9.95
CA PRO A 145 -39.86 -16.28 9.69
C PRO A 145 -40.18 -16.07 8.21
N GLU A 146 -39.29 -16.43 7.28
CA GLU A 146 -39.52 -16.34 5.83
C GLU A 146 -40.28 -17.58 5.30
N HIS A 147 -40.09 -18.75 5.93
CA HIS A 147 -40.78 -19.98 5.53
C HIS A 147 -42.15 -20.12 6.20
N TYR A 148 -42.24 -19.69 7.46
CA TYR A 148 -43.45 -19.69 8.27
C TYR A 148 -43.64 -18.29 8.85
N PRO A 149 -44.39 -17.39 8.18
CA PRO A 149 -44.72 -16.12 8.78
C PRO A 149 -45.46 -16.38 10.09
N LEU A 150 -45.02 -15.69 11.15
CA LEU A 150 -45.70 -15.75 12.45
C LEU A 150 -47.19 -15.44 12.24
N PRO A 151 -48.12 -16.11 12.94
CA PRO A 151 -49.57 -15.91 12.76
C PRO A 151 -50.01 -14.44 12.92
N THR A 152 -49.22 -13.64 13.64
CA THR A 152 -49.40 -12.21 13.86
C THR A 152 -49.08 -11.36 12.63
N VAL A 153 -48.21 -11.84 11.74
CA VAL A 153 -47.84 -11.17 10.48
C VAL A 153 -48.81 -11.64 9.40
N LEU A 154 -50.03 -11.11 9.47
CA LEU A 154 -51.02 -11.34 8.43
C LEU A 154 -50.55 -10.66 7.13
N PRO A 155 -50.62 -11.34 5.97
CA PRO A 155 -50.34 -10.71 4.70
C PRO A 155 -51.29 -9.52 4.48
N PRO A 156 -50.86 -8.48 3.75
CA PRO A 156 -51.69 -7.32 3.49
C PRO A 156 -53.04 -7.75 2.91
N LEU A 157 -54.12 -7.42 3.63
CA LEU A 157 -55.46 -7.82 3.23
C LEU A 157 -55.80 -7.25 1.85
N CYS A 158 -56.26 -8.12 0.95
CA CYS A 158 -56.82 -7.71 -0.35
C CYS A 158 -57.94 -6.66 -0.14
N PRO A 159 -58.09 -5.68 -1.04
CA PRO A 159 -59.14 -4.65 -0.95
C PRO A 159 -60.54 -5.23 -0.69
N LYS A 160 -60.89 -6.36 -1.31
CA LYS A 160 -62.15 -7.07 -1.06
C LYS A 160 -62.29 -7.51 0.39
N LYS A 161 -61.27 -8.13 0.99
CA LYS A 161 -61.29 -8.59 2.39
C LYS A 161 -61.37 -7.40 3.36
N LYS A 162 -60.61 -6.32 3.11
CA LYS A 162 -60.71 -5.07 3.89
C LYS A 162 -62.12 -4.50 3.90
N TRP A 163 -62.78 -4.47 2.75
CA TRP A 163 -64.15 -3.96 2.63
C TRP A 163 -65.19 -4.81 3.37
N HIS A 164 -65.01 -6.12 3.47
CA HIS A 164 -65.90 -6.98 4.25
C HIS A 164 -65.72 -6.75 5.76
N LEU A 165 -64.47 -6.66 6.24
CA LEU A 165 -64.18 -6.40 7.66
C LEU A 165 -64.67 -5.01 8.10
N LEU A 166 -64.49 -3.99 7.26
CA LEU A 166 -64.99 -2.64 7.53
C LEU A 166 -66.51 -2.56 7.70
N ARG A 167 -67.29 -3.51 7.16
CA ARG A 167 -68.76 -3.57 7.35
C ARG A 167 -69.19 -4.35 8.59
N LEU A 168 -68.31 -5.20 9.10
CA LEU A 168 -68.52 -5.99 10.30
C LEU A 168 -67.98 -5.29 11.54
N ALA A 169 -67.19 -4.22 11.36
CA ALA A 169 -66.69 -3.41 12.45
C ALA A 169 -67.88 -2.85 13.27
N PRO A 170 -67.85 -2.93 14.60
CA PRO A 170 -68.97 -2.53 15.45
C PRO A 170 -69.38 -1.05 15.26
N GLU A 171 -68.43 -0.19 14.87
CA GLU A 171 -68.67 1.22 14.53
C GLU A 171 -69.45 1.42 13.22
N SER A 172 -69.37 0.46 12.30
CA SER A 172 -69.99 0.50 10.97
C SER A 172 -71.35 -0.18 10.89
N LEU A 173 -71.70 -0.95 11.94
CA LEU A 173 -73.00 -1.60 12.02
C LEU A 173 -74.08 -0.52 12.09
N LYS A 174 -75.03 -0.56 11.15
CA LYS A 174 -76.14 0.38 11.10
C LYS A 174 -76.88 0.37 12.44
N THR A 175 -76.79 1.48 13.15
CA THR A 175 -77.39 1.69 14.47
C THR A 175 -78.93 1.78 14.39
N TYR A 176 -79.49 1.96 13.21
CA TYR A 176 -80.93 2.11 12.99
C TYR A 176 -81.58 0.85 12.41
N GLN A 177 -82.72 0.45 12.97
CA GLN A 177 -83.58 -0.58 12.39
C GLN A 177 -84.55 0.09 11.40
N THR A 178 -84.67 -0.46 10.19
CA THR A 178 -85.63 0.04 9.20
C THR A 178 -86.81 -0.93 9.16
N PHE A 179 -88.01 -0.43 9.41
CA PHE A 179 -89.23 -1.24 9.32
C PHE A 179 -89.67 -1.40 7.86
N PRO A 180 -90.49 -2.42 7.54
CA PRO A 180 -91.10 -2.57 6.20
C PRO A 180 -91.85 -1.33 5.74
N SER A 181 -92.34 -0.52 6.68
CA SER A 181 -92.97 0.79 6.43
C SER A 181 -91.99 1.91 6.04
N GLY A 182 -90.69 1.60 5.86
CA GLY A 182 -89.63 2.56 5.55
C GLY A 182 -89.17 3.44 6.71
N LYS A 183 -89.87 3.40 7.87
CA LYS A 183 -89.50 4.20 9.05
C LYS A 183 -88.21 3.66 9.67
N ARG A 184 -87.25 4.55 9.89
CA ARG A 184 -86.00 4.26 10.60
C ARG A 184 -86.16 4.61 12.06
N VAL A 185 -85.88 3.66 12.94
CA VAL A 185 -86.01 3.84 14.39
C VAL A 185 -84.63 3.86 15.02
N SER A 186 -84.44 4.79 15.95
CA SER A 186 -83.16 4.98 16.64
C SER A 186 -82.86 3.80 17.58
N PRO A 187 -81.58 3.54 17.92
CA PRO A 187 -81.22 2.52 18.91
C PRO A 187 -81.95 2.69 20.25
N ARG A 188 -82.22 3.94 20.66
CA ARG A 188 -82.84 4.27 21.95
C ARG A 188 -84.32 3.87 21.98
N GLU A 189 -85.05 4.15 20.91
CA GLU A 189 -86.44 3.74 20.77
C GLU A 189 -86.56 2.22 20.64
N ARG A 190 -85.64 1.59 19.89
CA ARG A 190 -85.56 0.13 19.82
C ARG A 190 -85.36 -0.49 21.20
N LYS A 191 -84.38 -0.01 21.98
CA LYS A 191 -84.10 -0.53 23.32
C LYS A 191 -85.31 -0.38 24.26
N ARG A 192 -86.03 0.74 24.20
CA ARG A 192 -87.27 0.93 24.98
C ARG A 192 -88.37 -0.05 24.58
N ARG A 193 -88.54 -0.28 23.27
CA ARG A 193 -89.51 -1.23 22.75
C ARG A 193 -89.15 -2.67 23.17
N ASP A 194 -87.90 -3.06 22.99
CA ASP A 194 -87.43 -4.41 23.29
C ASP A 194 -87.61 -4.70 24.80
N CYS A 195 -87.29 -3.74 25.69
CA CYS A 195 -87.62 -3.85 27.12
C CYS A 195 -89.12 -4.02 27.38
N TYR A 196 -89.99 -3.30 26.67
CA TYR A 196 -91.45 -3.43 26.85
C TYR A 196 -91.97 -4.83 26.49
N PHE A 197 -91.36 -5.50 25.51
CA PHE A 197 -91.74 -6.86 25.11
C PHE A 197 -91.05 -7.95 25.94
N GLU A 198 -89.86 -7.71 26.51
CA GLU A 198 -89.22 -8.63 27.46
C GLU A 198 -90.02 -8.79 28.76
N PHE A 199 -90.71 -7.74 29.22
CA PHE A 199 -91.59 -7.82 30.41
C PHE A 199 -92.93 -8.54 30.16
N ARG A 200 -93.22 -8.97 28.94
CA ARG A 200 -94.49 -9.64 28.56
C ARG A 200 -94.32 -11.11 28.15
N ALA A 201 -93.09 -11.64 28.15
CA ALA A 201 -92.79 -13.06 27.98
C ALA A 201 -92.59 -13.72 29.34
#